data_AF-A0A924NQP3-F1
#
_entry.id   AF-A0A924NQP3-F1
#
_cell.length_a   1.000
_cell.length_b   1.000
_cell.length_c   1.000
_cell.angle_alpha   90.00
_cell.angle_beta   90.00
_cell.angle_gamma   90.00
#
_symmetry.space_group_name_H-M   'P 1'
#
loop_
_entity.id
_entity.type
_entity.pdbx_description
1 polymer ?
#
loop_
_entity_poly.entity_id
_entity_poly.type
_entity_poly.pdbx_seq_one_letter_code
_entity_poly.pdbx_strand_id
1 'polypeptide(L)' 'MARLLGRPLTSQESVHHRNGDRLDNRPANLELWSRYQPNGARVSDQLRWAREILERYDGLATRAGTHRDGKSPPSG' A
#
# COMPACT_ATOMS: atom_id res chain seq x y z
N MET A 1 -8.80 8.14 -8.10
CA MET A 1 -8.49 7.15 -7.02
C MET A 1 -9.59 6.98 -5.99
N ALA A 2 -10.03 8.01 -5.26
CA ALA A 2 -11.06 7.87 -4.21
C ALA A 2 -12.32 7.07 -4.62
N ARG A 3 -12.84 7.31 -5.83
CA ARG A 3 -13.97 6.54 -6.40
C ARG A 3 -13.68 5.03 -6.51
N LEU A 4 -12.45 4.64 -6.83
CA LEU A 4 -12.04 3.22 -6.93
C LEU A 4 -11.93 2.57 -5.54
N LEU A 5 -11.54 3.34 -4.52
CA LEU A 5 -11.43 2.87 -3.14
C LEU A 5 -12.77 2.85 -2.40
N GLY A 6 -13.81 3.52 -2.92
CA GLY A 6 -15.07 3.71 -2.21
C GLY A 6 -14.97 4.62 -0.99
N ARG A 7 -13.86 5.36 -0.83
CA ARG A 7 -13.63 6.30 0.28
C ARG A 7 -12.72 7.45 -0.14
N PRO A 8 -12.75 8.59 0.58
CA PRO A 8 -11.76 9.65 0.40
C PRO A 8 -10.32 9.16 0.66
N LEU A 9 -9.36 9.83 0.05
CA LEU A 9 -7.95 9.67 0.40
C LEU A 9 -7.70 10.29 1.77
N THR A 10 -6.91 9.61 2.60
CA THR A 10 -6.41 10.17 3.84
C THR A 10 -5.28 11.17 3.56
N SER A 11 -4.93 12.00 4.54
CA SER A 11 -3.78 12.90 4.45
C SER A 11 -2.45 12.17 4.19
N GLN A 12 -2.38 10.90 4.60
CA GLN A 12 -1.21 10.03 4.45
C GLN A 12 -1.19 9.25 3.14
N GLU A 13 -2.11 9.54 2.22
CA GLU A 13 -2.21 8.88 0.92
C GLU A 13 -1.98 9.85 -0.24
N SER A 14 -1.46 9.32 -1.33
CA SER A 14 -1.31 10.03 -2.61
C SER A 14 -1.63 9.14 -3.79
N VAL A 15 -1.95 9.77 -4.91
CA VAL A 15 -2.13 9.07 -6.20
C VAL A 15 -0.85 9.21 -7.00
N HIS A 16 -0.27 8.08 -7.38
CA HIS A 16 0.86 8.03 -8.30
C HIS A 16 0.37 7.64 -9.70
N HIS A 17 0.97 8.25 -10.73
CA HIS A 17 0.71 7.96 -12.14
C HIS A 17 1.88 7.16 -12.68
N ARG A 18 1.64 5.90 -13.07
CA ARG A 18 2.69 4.95 -13.46
C ARG A 18 3.51 5.45 -14.65
N ASN A 19 2.86 6.09 -15.62
CA ASN A 19 3.52 6.63 -16.82
C ASN A 19 4.05 8.07 -16.67
N GLY A 20 3.90 8.69 -15.48
CA GLY A 20 4.29 10.08 -15.24
C GLY A 20 3.37 11.15 -15.84
N ASP A 21 2.41 10.76 -16.70
CA ASP A 21 1.42 11.67 -17.26
C ASP A 21 0.29 11.92 -16.24
N ARG A 22 0.20 13.17 -15.77
CA ARG A 22 -0.79 13.60 -14.76
C ARG A 22 -2.19 13.76 -15.33
N LEU A 23 -2.35 13.74 -16.65
CA LEU A 23 -3.64 13.84 -17.33
C LEU A 23 -4.26 12.46 -17.58
N ASP A 24 -3.45 11.40 -17.62
CA ASP A 24 -3.92 10.04 -17.80
C ASP A 24 -4.51 9.45 -16.50
N ASN A 25 -5.81 9.69 -16.32
CA ASN A 25 -6.57 9.27 -15.14
C ASN A 25 -7.20 7.87 -15.27
N ARG A 26 -6.79 7.06 -16.25
CA ARG A 26 -7.30 5.68 -16.40
C ARG A 26 -6.94 4.87 -15.16
N PRO A 27 -7.86 4.05 -14.59
CA PRO A 27 -7.59 3.28 -13.37
C PRO A 27 -6.30 2.45 -13.42
N ALA A 28 -5.99 1.86 -14.58
CA ALA A 28 -4.78 1.08 -14.80
C ALA A 28 -3.48 1.90 -14.66
N ASN A 29 -3.53 3.22 -14.88
CA ASN A 29 -2.38 4.12 -14.74
C ASN A 29 -2.22 4.68 -13.32
N LEU A 30 -3.21 4.48 -12.44
CA LEU A 30 -3.20 5.04 -11.09
C LEU A 30 -2.76 4.01 -10.05
N GLU A 31 -1.98 4.46 -9.06
CA GLU A 31 -1.60 3.71 -7.88
C GLU A 31 -1.91 4.47 -6.60
N LEU A 32 -2.25 3.74 -5.53
CA LEU A 32 -2.34 4.30 -4.18
C LEU A 32 -0.97 4.20 -3.55
N TRP A 33 -0.44 5.32 -3.09
CA TRP A 33 0.80 5.37 -2.33
C TRP A 33 0.50 5.83 -0.91
N SER A 34 1.10 5.16 0.08
CA SER A 34 1.12 5.64 1.47
C SER A 34 2.43 6.38 1.72
N ARG A 35 2.35 7.57 2.33
CA ARG A 35 3.51 8.46 2.55
C ARG A 35 4.07 8.41 3.96
N TYR A 36 3.34 7.83 4.91
CA TYR A 36 3.75 7.83 6.31
C TYR A 36 4.45 6.53 6.69
N GLN A 37 5.71 6.67 7.10
CA GLN A 37 6.49 5.64 7.77
C GLN A 37 7.20 6.28 8.97
N PRO A 38 7.19 5.65 10.15
CA PRO A 38 7.83 6.22 11.33
C PRO A 38 9.36 6.10 11.23
N ASN A 39 10.04 7.24 11.08
CA ASN A 39 11.51 7.31 11.05
C ASN A 39 12.10 7.29 12.47
N GLY A 40 13.23 6.61 12.66
CA GLY A 40 13.95 6.60 13.94
C GLY A 40 13.19 5.98 15.12
N ALA A 41 12.22 5.11 14.84
CA ALA A 41 11.33 4.53 15.83
C ALA A 41 11.89 3.25 16.47
N ARG A 42 11.47 2.94 17.71
CA ARG A 42 11.82 1.67 18.36
C ARG A 42 11.21 0.51 17.58
N VAL A 43 11.80 -0.69 17.70
CA VAL A 43 11.25 -1.92 17.07
C VAL A 43 9.78 -2.14 17.44
N SER A 44 9.39 -1.90 18.69
CA SER A 44 7.99 -2.02 19.13
C SER A 44 7.03 -1.07 18.39
N ASP A 45 7.50 0.13 18.05
CA ASP A 45 6.71 1.13 17.33
C ASP A 45 6.58 0.76 15.85
N GLN A 46 7.66 0.23 15.26
CA GLN A 46 7.63 -0.32 13.90
C GLN A 46 6.64 -1.48 13.79
N LEU A 47 6.64 -2.39 14.76
CA LEU A 47 5.69 -3.51 14.80
C LEU A 47 4.24 -3.05 14.96
N ARG A 48 4.01 -2.00 15.76
CA ARG A 48 2.68 -1.40 15.90
C ARG A 48 2.22 -0.78 14.58
N TRP A 49 3.06 0.04 13.96
CA TRP A 49 2.79 0.65 12.67
C TRP A 49 2.54 -0.40 11.58
N ALA A 50 3.33 -1.47 11.53
CA ALA A 50 3.12 -2.57 10.58
C ALA A 50 1.72 -3.20 10.74
N ARG A 51 1.26 -3.44 11.97
CA ARG A 51 -0.10 -3.93 12.22
C ARG A 51 -1.17 -2.95 11.75
N GLU A 52 -1.01 -1.65 12.02
CA GLU A 52 -1.94 -0.61 11.56
C GLU A 52 -2.01 -0.54 10.02
N ILE A 53 -0.87 -0.69 9.34
CA ILE A 53 -0.79 -0.72 7.88
C ILE A 53 -1.51 -1.94 7.32
N LEU A 54 -1.28 -3.12 7.91
CA LEU A 54 -1.96 -4.35 7.51
C LEU A 54 -3.47 -4.20 7.68
N GLU A 55 -3.94 -3.84 8.89
CA GLU A 55 -5.36 -3.66 9.17
C GLU A 55 -6.03 -2.65 8.22
N ARG A 56 -5.35 -1.54 7.92
CA ARG A 56 -5.89 -0.50 7.03
C ARG A 56 -6.03 -0.95 5.59
N TYR A 57 -5.13 -1.79 5.09
CA TYR A 57 -5.01 -2.10 3.66
C TYR A 57 -5.29 -3.57 3.31
N ASP A 58 -5.58 -4.43 4.28
CA ASP A 58 -5.85 -5.87 4.08
C ASP A 58 -6.91 -6.11 2.98
N GLY A 59 -7.99 -5.33 3.01
CA GLY A 59 -9.06 -5.40 2.01
C GLY A 59 -8.70 -4.85 0.61
N LEU A 60 -7.61 -4.09 0.48
CA LEU A 60 -7.11 -3.60 -0.82
C LEU A 60 -6.18 -4.62 -1.50
N ALA A 61 -5.57 -5.52 -0.73
CA ALA A 61 -4.69 -6.56 -1.26
C ALA A 61 -5.45 -7.64 -2.05
N THR A 62 -6.76 -7.76 -1.85
CA THR A 62 -7.56 -8.86 -2.41
C THR A 62 -8.32 -8.44 -3.66
N ARG A 63 -7.62 -8.42 -4.80
CA ARG A 63 -8.12 -8.71 -6.17
C ARG A 63 -7.01 -9.01 -7.19
N ALA A 64 -5.74 -8.89 -6.81
CA ALA A 64 -4.64 -9.54 -7.53
C ALA A 64 -4.35 -10.86 -6.80
N GLY A 65 -4.38 -11.98 -7.52
CA GLY A 65 -4.24 -13.31 -6.95
C GLY A 65 -3.08 -13.40 -5.97
N THR A 66 -3.33 -14.09 -4.86
CA THR A 66 -2.29 -14.51 -3.91
C THR A 66 -1.23 -15.31 -4.66
N HIS A 67 -0.20 -14.65 -5.17
CA HIS A 67 1.03 -15.32 -5.52
C HIS A 67 1.71 -15.65 -4.19
N ARG A 68 1.38 -16.82 -3.64
CA ARG A 68 2.23 -17.44 -2.62
C ARG A 68 3.50 -17.87 -3.34
N ASP A 69 4.41 -16.93 -3.57
CA ASP A 69 5.79 -17.31 -3.83
C ASP A 69 6.35 -17.84 -2.52
N GLY A 70 6.30 -19.17 -2.42
CA GLY A 70 7.00 -19.93 -1.41
C GLY A 70 8.48 -19.59 -1.49
N LYS A 71 8.93 -18.68 -0.64
CA LYS A 71 10.33 -18.62 -0.23
C LYS A 71 10.39 -19.17 1.19
N SER A 72 10.51 -20.49 1.29
CA SER A 72 10.99 -21.11 2.52
C SER A 72 12.32 -20.44 2.92
N PRO A 73 12.57 -20.17 4.21
CA PRO A 73 13.87 -19.69 4.64
C PRO A 73 14.93 -20.76 4.32
N PRO A 74 16.17 -20.40 3.97
CA PRO A 74 17.23 -21.38 3.85
C PRO A 74 17.46 -22.02 5.21
N SER A 75 17.26 -23.33 5.28
CA SER A 75 17.80 -24.17 6.34
C SER A 75 19.32 -24.18 6.20
N GLY A 76 20.01 -23.52 7.13
CA GLY A 76 21.47 -23.48 7.23
C GLY A 76 21.89 -22.74 8.48
#